data_AF-A0A9C7V062-F1
#
_entry.id   AF-A0A9C7V062-F1
#
_cell.length_a   1.000
_cell.length_b   1.000
_cell.length_c   1.000
_cell.angle_alpha   90.00
_cell.angle_beta   90.00
_cell.angle_gamma   90.00
#
_symmetry.space_group_name_H-M   'P 1'
#
loop_
_entity.id
_entity.type
_entity.pdbx_description
1 polymer ?
#
loop_
_entity_poly.entity_id
_entity_poly.type
_entity_poly.pdbx_seq_one_letter_code
_entity_poly.pdbx_strand_id
1 'polypeptide(L)'
;QIPDRARERIIDIASTQFPDGGCYHQYQPLTKKGNADIGGDFSDDPLWLILSVSAYIKETGDWSILDEMVPYDNDMSVAQPMLEHLKVSFYHIVNNLGPHGLPLAMRADWNDCIN
;
A
#
# COMPACT_ATOMS: atom_id res chain seq x y z
N GLN A 1 11.41 -17.68 -11.53
CA GLN A 1 10.55 -16.88 -10.64
C GLN A 1 11.12 -16.93 -9.22
N ILE A 2 10.92 -15.89 -8.40
CA ILE A 2 11.36 -15.81 -6.98
C ILE A 2 10.16 -15.46 -6.06
N PRO A 3 9.10 -16.30 -6.03
CA PRO A 3 7.83 -15.95 -5.40
C PRO A 3 7.95 -15.66 -3.89
N ASP A 4 8.82 -16.38 -3.17
CA ASP A 4 9.00 -16.17 -1.72
C ASP A 4 9.53 -14.76 -1.41
N ARG A 5 10.44 -14.25 -2.24
CA ARG A 5 10.97 -12.88 -2.11
C ARG A 5 9.93 -11.83 -2.50
N ALA A 6 9.02 -12.16 -3.41
CA ALA A 6 7.90 -11.28 -3.74
C ALA A 6 6.90 -11.20 -2.58
N ARG A 7 6.58 -12.34 -1.94
CA ARG A 7 5.73 -12.39 -0.74
C ARG A 7 6.32 -11.54 0.39
N GLU A 8 7.60 -11.75 0.71
CA GLU A 8 8.31 -10.96 1.73
C GLU A 8 8.25 -9.46 1.40
N ARG A 9 8.52 -9.08 0.14
CA ARG A 9 8.50 -7.68 -0.27
C ARG A 9 7.12 -7.03 -0.11
N ILE A 10 6.06 -7.74 -0.48
CA ILE A 10 4.69 -7.23 -0.36
C ILE A 10 4.38 -6.96 1.13
N ILE A 11 4.75 -7.89 2.01
CA ILE A 11 4.56 -7.72 3.46
C ILE A 11 5.40 -6.56 3.99
N ASP A 12 6.66 -6.46 3.59
CA ASP A 12 7.56 -5.37 3.99
C ASP A 12 7.00 -3.99 3.63
N ILE A 13 6.43 -3.83 2.42
CA ILE A 13 5.86 -2.56 1.96
C ILE A 13 4.54 -2.28 2.69
N ALA A 14 3.63 -3.25 2.73
CA ALA A 14 2.35 -3.10 3.41
C ALA A 14 2.52 -2.77 4.90
N SER A 15 3.59 -3.28 5.53
CA SER A 15 3.96 -2.97 6.91
C SER A 15 4.19 -1.48 7.19
N THR A 16 4.38 -0.67 6.15
CA THR A 16 4.59 0.79 6.26
C THR A 16 3.33 1.60 5.97
N GLN A 17 2.22 0.97 5.57
CA GLN A 17 0.95 1.65 5.32
C GLN A 17 0.42 2.31 6.60
N PHE A 18 -0.29 3.44 6.48
CA PHE A 18 -1.02 4.05 7.59
C PHE A 18 -2.41 3.42 7.78
N PRO A 19 -2.99 3.44 9.00
CA PRO A 19 -4.30 2.83 9.26
C PRO A 19 -5.48 3.42 8.46
N ASP A 20 -5.33 4.63 7.91
CA ASP A 20 -6.33 5.29 7.07
C ASP A 20 -6.20 4.96 5.57
N GLY A 21 -5.27 4.06 5.23
CA GLY A 21 -4.99 3.62 3.87
C GLY A 21 -3.96 4.46 3.12
N GLY A 22 -3.52 5.59 3.70
CA GLY A 22 -2.41 6.37 3.15
C GLY A 22 -1.08 5.61 3.22
N CYS A 23 -0.10 6.08 2.45
CA CYS A 23 1.22 5.45 2.36
C CYS A 23 2.33 6.50 2.46
N TYR A 24 3.50 6.06 2.92
CA TYR A 24 4.72 6.76 2.56
C TYR A 24 4.96 6.61 1.06
N HIS A 25 5.30 7.71 0.38
CA HIS A 25 5.59 7.67 -1.06
C HIS A 25 6.88 6.93 -1.38
N GLN A 26 7.82 6.88 -0.42
CA GLN A 26 9.05 6.14 -0.56
C GLN A 26 9.26 5.15 0.59
N TYR A 27 9.68 3.94 0.21
CA TYR A 27 10.09 2.87 1.10
C TYR A 27 11.62 2.68 1.04
N GLN A 28 12.29 2.56 2.19
CA GLN A 28 13.72 2.31 2.27
C GLN A 28 14.01 0.81 2.49
N PRO A 29 14.53 0.08 1.48
CA PRO A 29 14.65 -1.38 1.56
C PRO A 29 15.62 -1.91 2.62
N LEU A 30 16.62 -1.10 3.01
CA LEU A 30 17.61 -1.49 4.01
C LEU A 30 17.06 -1.44 5.44
N THR A 31 16.13 -0.53 5.71
CA THR A 31 15.56 -0.31 7.05
C THR A 31 14.16 -0.88 7.19
N LYS A 32 13.51 -1.23 6.07
CA LYS A 32 12.11 -1.65 6.00
C LYS A 32 11.12 -0.62 6.55
N LYS A 33 11.45 0.66 6.39
CA LYS A 33 10.65 1.80 6.88
C LYS A 33 10.26 2.73 5.73
N GLY A 34 9.14 3.42 5.93
CA GLY A 34 8.76 4.56 5.09
C GLY A 34 9.70 5.75 5.29
N ASN A 35 9.88 6.56 4.25
CA ASN A 35 10.64 7.79 4.30
C ASN A 35 9.71 8.98 4.49
N ALA A 36 9.70 9.55 5.70
CA ALA A 36 8.91 10.73 6.04
C ALA A 36 9.39 12.03 5.34
N ASP A 37 10.65 12.09 4.90
CA ASP A 37 11.26 13.32 4.37
C ASP A 37 10.77 13.67 2.95
N ILE A 38 10.31 12.69 2.18
CA ILE A 38 9.76 12.90 0.82
C ILE A 38 8.27 13.29 0.87
N GLY A 39 7.59 13.04 1.99
CA GLY A 39 6.16 13.27 2.20
C GLY A 39 5.29 12.08 1.80
N GLY A 40 3.97 12.29 1.87
CA GLY A 40 2.93 11.34 1.45
C GLY A 40 1.92 12.03 0.53
N ASP A 41 0.68 11.55 0.57
CA ASP A 41 -0.45 12.09 -0.19
C ASP A 41 -0.27 12.04 -1.72
N PHE A 42 0.35 10.98 -2.24
CA PHE A 42 0.26 10.64 -3.65
C PHE A 42 -0.95 9.73 -3.85
N SER A 43 -1.86 10.15 -4.72
CA SER A 43 -3.20 9.57 -4.82
C SER A 43 -3.23 8.14 -5.37
N ASP A 44 -2.18 7.71 -6.06
CA ASP A 44 -2.08 6.38 -6.67
C ASP A 44 -1.43 5.34 -5.76
N ASP A 45 -0.59 5.76 -4.80
CA ASP A 45 0.21 4.89 -3.93
C ASP A 45 -0.59 3.75 -3.27
N PRO A 46 -1.76 4.00 -2.64
CA PRO A 46 -2.52 2.92 -1.98
C PRO A 46 -2.97 1.81 -2.93
N LEU A 47 -3.25 2.14 -4.19
CA LEU A 47 -3.78 1.18 -5.17
C LEU A 47 -2.70 0.24 -5.73
N TRP A 48 -1.43 0.65 -5.71
CA TRP A 48 -0.32 -0.20 -6.15
C TRP A 48 -0.14 -1.45 -5.27
N LEU A 49 -0.52 -1.39 -4.00
CA LEU A 49 -0.51 -2.56 -3.11
C LEU A 49 -1.52 -3.62 -3.56
N ILE A 50 -2.73 -3.21 -3.95
CA ILE A 50 -3.78 -4.10 -4.47
C ILE A 50 -3.30 -4.79 -5.75
N LEU A 51 -2.69 -4.04 -6.66
CA LEU A 51 -2.12 -4.60 -7.89
C LEU A 51 -1.07 -5.67 -7.57
N SER A 52 -0.17 -5.36 -6.64
CA SER A 52 0.94 -6.25 -6.25
C SER A 52 0.45 -7.56 -5.63
N VAL A 53 -0.50 -7.50 -4.69
CA VAL A 53 -1.10 -8.70 -4.07
C VAL A 53 -1.87 -9.53 -5.10
N SER A 54 -2.68 -8.88 -5.95
CA SER A 54 -3.41 -9.58 -7.02
C SER A 54 -2.46 -10.29 -7.99
N ALA A 55 -1.37 -9.64 -8.41
CA ALA A 55 -0.39 -10.22 -9.31
C ALA A 55 0.31 -11.43 -8.67
N TYR A 56 0.69 -11.31 -7.39
CA TYR A 56 1.29 -12.41 -6.64
C TYR A 56 0.36 -13.63 -6.56
N ILE A 57 -0.89 -13.44 -6.12
CA ILE A 57 -1.88 -14.53 -6.00
C ILE A 57 -2.11 -15.22 -7.35
N LYS A 58 -2.20 -14.44 -8.44
CA LYS A 58 -2.39 -15.00 -9.79
C LYS A 58 -1.22 -15.86 -10.26
N GLU A 59 0.01 -15.49 -9.90
CA GLU A 59 1.23 -16.23 -10.25
C GLU A 59 1.39 -17.50 -9.41
N THR A 60 1.08 -17.44 -8.11
CA THR A 60 1.44 -18.50 -7.15
C THR A 60 0.27 -19.37 -6.71
N GLY A 61 -0.95 -18.84 -6.77
CA GLY A 61 -2.12 -19.44 -6.11
C GLY A 61 -2.09 -19.35 -4.58
N ASP A 62 -1.13 -18.63 -3.98
CA ASP A 62 -1.02 -18.49 -2.52
C ASP A 62 -2.00 -17.43 -2.01
N TRP A 63 -3.21 -17.87 -1.68
CA TRP A 63 -4.23 -17.05 -1.05
C TRP A 63 -3.94 -16.74 0.43
N SER A 64 -3.05 -17.50 1.09
CA SER A 64 -2.75 -17.32 2.52
C SER A 64 -2.11 -15.96 2.83
N ILE A 65 -1.54 -15.30 1.82
CA ILE A 65 -1.04 -13.92 1.95
C ILE A 65 -2.13 -12.96 2.44
N LEU A 66 -3.41 -13.21 2.12
CA LEU A 66 -4.53 -12.36 2.55
C LEU A 66 -4.80 -12.44 4.06
N ASP A 67 -4.41 -13.56 4.69
CA ASP A 67 -4.59 -13.83 6.12
C ASP A 67 -3.35 -13.44 6.95
N GLU A 68 -2.25 -13.04 6.30
CA GLU A 68 -1.01 -12.63 6.97
C GLU A 68 -1.26 -11.38 7.83
N MET A 69 -0.83 -11.42 9.09
CA MET A 69 -0.91 -10.28 10.00
C MET A 69 0.18 -9.26 9.67
N VAL A 70 -0.21 -8.09 9.17
CA VAL A 70 0.68 -7.02 8.74
C VAL A 70 0.46 -5.77 9.59
N PRO A 71 1.53 -5.17 10.17
CA PRO A 71 1.44 -3.95 10.97
C PRO A 71 1.08 -2.74 10.11
N TYR A 72 0.53 -1.70 10.72
CA TYR A 72 0.51 -0.35 10.13
C TYR A 72 1.66 0.47 10.73
N ASP A 73 2.30 1.32 9.93
CA ASP A 73 3.45 2.16 10.32
C ASP A 73 4.51 1.41 11.15
N ASN A 74 4.76 0.15 10.76
CA ASN A 74 5.64 -0.81 11.44
C ASN A 74 5.29 -1.11 12.92
N ASP A 75 4.08 -0.77 13.39
CA ASP A 75 3.58 -1.10 14.72
C ASP A 75 2.74 -2.40 14.71
N MET A 76 3.34 -3.46 15.25
CA MET A 76 2.70 -4.77 15.37
C MET A 76 1.49 -4.79 16.32
N SER A 77 1.35 -3.81 17.22
CA SER A 77 0.22 -3.76 18.16
C SER A 77 -1.12 -3.46 17.48
N VAL A 78 -1.06 -2.84 16.29
CA VAL A 78 -2.22 -2.50 15.46
C VAL A 78 -2.31 -3.35 14.18
N ALA A 79 -1.57 -4.46 14.11
CA ALA A 79 -1.55 -5.32 12.94
C ALA A 79 -2.94 -5.87 12.58
N GLN A 80 -3.18 -5.97 11.28
CA GLN A 80 -4.41 -6.51 10.70
C GLN A 80 -4.08 -7.48 9.57
N PRO A 81 -5.00 -8.36 9.17
CA PRO A 81 -4.83 -9.18 7.96
C PRO A 81 -4.52 -8.32 6.74
N MET A 82 -3.68 -8.80 5.82
CA MET A 82 -3.40 -8.14 4.53
C MET A 82 -4.68 -7.73 3.79
N LEU A 83 -5.76 -8.51 3.90
CA LEU A 83 -7.05 -8.13 3.31
C LEU A 83 -7.59 -6.79 3.84
N GLU A 84 -7.37 -6.46 5.11
CA GLU A 84 -7.76 -5.16 5.67
C GLU A 84 -6.91 -4.02 5.11
N HIS A 85 -5.60 -4.23 4.89
CA HIS A 85 -4.71 -3.28 4.19
C HIS A 85 -5.25 -2.96 2.79
N LEU A 86 -5.68 -3.98 2.04
CA LEU A 86 -6.28 -3.79 0.71
C LEU A 86 -7.61 -3.02 0.75
N LYS A 87 -8.43 -3.27 1.77
CA LYS A 87 -9.70 -2.54 1.97
C LYS A 87 -9.45 -1.07 2.28
N VAL A 88 -8.54 -0.77 3.21
CA VAL A 88 -8.24 0.63 3.55
C VAL A 88 -7.59 1.35 2.37
N SER A 89 -6.73 0.70 1.58
CA SER A 89 -6.23 1.25 0.31
C SER A 89 -7.35 1.64 -0.64
N PHE A 90 -8.33 0.76 -0.84
CA PHE A 90 -9.46 1.01 -1.73
C PHE A 90 -10.35 2.16 -1.22
N TYR A 91 -10.70 2.11 0.08
CA TYR A 91 -11.57 3.12 0.68
C TYR A 91 -10.89 4.47 0.86
N HIS A 92 -9.57 4.52 0.97
CA HIS A 92 -8.82 5.77 0.93
C HIS A 92 -9.13 6.56 -0.35
N ILE A 93 -9.23 5.88 -1.49
CA ILE A 93 -9.56 6.55 -2.77
C ILE A 93 -11.06 6.84 -2.88
N VAL A 94 -11.92 5.86 -2.55
CA VAL A 94 -13.38 6.03 -2.63
C VAL A 94 -13.88 7.18 -1.76
N ASN A 95 -13.24 7.43 -0.62
CA ASN A 95 -13.63 8.50 0.30
C ASN A 95 -12.99 9.86 -0.04
N ASN A 96 -12.09 9.92 -1.03
CA ASN A 96 -11.39 11.14 -1.43
C ASN A 96 -11.63 11.48 -2.92
N LEU A 97 -12.87 11.87 -3.22
CA LEU A 97 -13.31 12.22 -4.57
C LEU A 97 -13.55 13.72 -4.72
N GLY A 98 -13.22 14.25 -5.90
CA GLY A 98 -13.56 15.61 -6.30
C GLY A 98 -15.02 15.78 -6.73
N PRO A 99 -15.43 17.00 -7.13
CA PRO A 99 -16.81 17.34 -7.50
C PRO A 99 -17.42 16.52 -8.64
N HIS A 100 -16.58 15.88 -9.46
CA HIS A 100 -16.97 15.06 -10.60
C HIS A 100 -16.96 13.55 -10.32
N GLY A 101 -16.74 13.15 -9.06
CA GLY A 101 -16.65 11.73 -8.68
C GLY A 101 -15.34 11.03 -9.11
N LEU A 102 -14.32 11.81 -9.47
CA LEU A 102 -12.97 11.31 -9.76
C LEU A 102 -12.08 11.41 -8.51
N PRO A 103 -11.11 10.50 -8.31
CA PRO A 103 -10.12 10.63 -7.25
C PRO A 103 -9.45 12.00 -7.25
N LEU A 104 -9.28 12.59 -6.06
CA LEU A 104 -8.43 13.75 -5.90
C LEU A 104 -6.99 13.34 -6.22
N ALA A 105 -6.28 14.15 -7.02
CA ALA A 105 -4.86 13.92 -7.32
C ALA A 105 -3.96 14.11 -6.10
N MET A 106 -4.50 14.69 -5.01
CA MET A 106 -3.77 15.02 -3.79
C MET A 106 -2.52 15.86 -4.12
N ARG A 107 -1.32 15.37 -3.81
CA ARG A 107 -0.06 16.01 -4.21
C ARG A 107 0.30 15.75 -5.66
N ALA A 108 0.21 14.49 -6.08
CA ALA A 108 0.40 14.02 -7.46
C ALA A 108 -0.18 12.60 -7.59
N ASP A 109 -0.25 12.09 -8.81
CA ASP A 109 -0.45 10.67 -9.09
C ASP A 109 0.87 10.02 -9.53
N TRP A 110 0.81 8.97 -10.36
CA TRP A 110 1.97 8.31 -10.95
C TRP A 110 2.94 9.26 -11.66
N ASN A 111 2.45 10.40 -12.15
CA ASN A 111 3.30 11.44 -12.71
C ASN A 111 3.63 12.50 -11.65
N ASP A 112 4.76 12.32 -10.97
CA ASP A 112 5.30 13.23 -9.93
C ASP A 112 5.42 14.70 -10.37
N CYS A 113 5.42 14.99 -11.68
CA CYS A 113 5.55 16.35 -12.21
C CYS A 113 4.22 17.13 -12.27
N ILE A 114 3.07 16.49 -12.01
CA ILE A 114 1.75 17.14 -11.95
C ILE A 114 1.42 17.44 -10.48
N ASN A 115 1.58 18.70 -10.05
CA ASN A 115 1.44 19.17 -8.67
C ASN A 115 0.45 20.34 -8.54
#